data_AF-A0A0Q8ASE0-F1
#
_entry.id   AF-A0A0Q8ASE0-F1
#
_cell.length_a   1.000
_cell.length_b   1.000
_cell.length_c   1.000
_cell.angle_alpha   90.00
_cell.angle_beta   90.00
_cell.angle_gamma   90.00
#
_symmetry.space_group_name_H-M   'P 1'
#
loop_
_entity.id
_entity.type
_entity.pdbx_description
1 polymer ?
#
loop_
_entity_poly.entity_id
_entity_poly.type
_entity_poly.pdbx_seq_one_letter_code
_entity_poly.pdbx_strand_id
1 'polypeptide(L)' 'MSGQVGGSSPQTGAHAVVKNAVVTNAVDPSRRPDVLLRVRREEGHEVSAWWMVGAFVGVSLAVIALLSFVPGGA' A
#
# COMPACT_ATOMS: atom_id res chain seq x y z
N MET A 1 -40.10 48.92 5.00
CA MET A 1 -39.97 47.81 4.03
C MET A 1 -39.13 46.69 4.65
N SER A 2 -39.76 45.52 4.81
CA SER A 2 -39.24 44.14 4.93
C SER A 2 -37.84 43.85 5.49
N GLY A 3 -37.83 43.05 6.56
CA GLY A 3 -36.66 42.63 7.33
C GLY A 3 -35.90 41.44 6.75
N GLN A 4 -34.65 41.36 7.19
CA GLN A 4 -33.73 40.27 6.97
C GLN A 4 -33.86 39.27 8.13
N VAL A 5 -34.30 38.05 7.85
CA VAL A 5 -34.22 36.93 8.80
C VAL A 5 -33.54 35.77 8.08
N GLY A 6 -32.26 35.59 8.40
CA GLY A 6 -31.46 34.47 7.93
C GLY A 6 -32.05 33.14 8.40
N GLY A 7 -32.14 32.18 7.47
CA GLY A 7 -32.64 30.84 7.75
C GLY A 7 -31.66 30.03 8.60
N SER A 8 -31.85 30.03 9.91
CA SER A 8 -31.24 29.07 10.83
C SER A 8 -32.08 27.78 10.88
N SER A 9 -31.84 26.86 9.94
CA SER A 9 -32.37 25.50 10.08
C SER A 9 -31.62 24.78 11.21
N PRO A 10 -32.31 24.16 12.20
CA PRO A 10 -31.66 23.52 13.33
C PRO A 10 -30.84 22.31 12.86
N GLN A 11 -29.52 22.36 13.07
CA GLN A 11 -28.63 21.23 12.88
C GLN A 11 -28.88 20.22 14.00
N THR A 12 -29.93 19.41 13.87
CA THR A 12 -30.17 18.26 14.76
C THR A 12 -29.07 17.22 14.58
N GLY A 13 -28.77 16.44 15.62
CA GLY A 13 -27.70 15.43 15.60
C GLY A 13 -27.80 14.44 14.43
N ALA A 14 -29.02 14.17 13.94
CA ALA A 14 -29.24 13.37 12.73
C ALA A 14 -28.58 14.00 11.48
N HIS A 15 -28.66 15.33 11.30
CA HIS A 15 -27.96 16.02 10.21
C HIS A 15 -26.45 15.99 10.39
N ALA A 16 -25.93 16.00 11.62
CA ALA A 16 -24.49 15.86 11.88
C ALA A 16 -23.99 14.45 11.57
N VAL A 17 -24.75 13.40 11.90
CA VAL A 17 -24.42 12.00 11.60
C VAL A 17 -24.52 11.73 10.09
N VAL A 18 -25.57 12.22 9.43
CA VAL A 18 -25.70 12.11 7.97
C VAL A 18 -24.60 12.91 7.28
N LYS A 19 -24.28 14.12 7.72
CA LYS A 19 -23.20 14.92 7.15
C LYS A 19 -21.84 14.27 7.41
N ASN A 20 -21.60 13.67 8.57
CA ASN A 20 -20.38 12.91 8.84
C ASN A 20 -20.29 11.61 8.03
N ALA A 21 -21.41 10.89 7.86
CA ALA A 21 -21.49 9.69 7.03
C ALA A 21 -21.34 10.02 5.54
N VAL A 22 -21.94 11.11 5.07
CA VAL A 22 -21.79 11.64 3.71
C VAL A 22 -20.37 12.16 3.50
N VAL A 23 -19.75 12.86 4.46
CA VAL A 23 -18.34 13.28 4.36
C VAL A 23 -17.41 12.07 4.40
N THR A 24 -17.68 11.06 5.22
CA THR A 24 -16.92 9.81 5.27
C THR A 24 -17.04 9.01 3.97
N ASN A 25 -18.20 9.09 3.30
CA ASN A 25 -18.46 8.47 2.00
C ASN A 25 -18.02 9.35 0.80
N ALA A 26 -17.90 10.67 1.01
CA ALA A 26 -17.49 11.66 0.01
C ALA A 26 -15.98 11.94 0.03
N VAL A 27 -15.27 11.47 1.06
CA VAL A 27 -13.83 11.21 0.95
C VAL A 27 -13.69 9.99 0.06
N ASP A 28 -13.67 10.25 -1.25
CA ASP A 28 -13.34 9.26 -2.26
C ASP A 28 -12.10 8.48 -1.77
N PRO A 29 -12.22 7.15 -1.57
CA PRO A 29 -11.10 6.32 -1.13
C PRO A 29 -9.86 6.48 -2.02
N SER A 30 -10.04 6.89 -3.27
CA SER A 30 -8.98 7.18 -4.25
C SER A 30 -8.26 8.51 -4.00
N ARG A 31 -8.84 9.43 -3.22
CA ARG A 31 -8.21 10.72 -2.79
C ARG A 31 -7.24 10.54 -1.63
N ARG A 32 -7.15 9.35 -1.05
CA ARG A 32 -6.23 9.06 0.04
C ARG A 32 -4.78 9.07 -0.47
N PRO A 33 -3.90 9.92 0.07
CA PRO A 33 -2.52 10.04 -0.43
C PRO A 33 -1.73 8.73 -0.31
N ASP A 34 -2.05 7.90 0.68
CA ASP A 34 -1.50 6.56 0.86
C ASP A 34 -1.96 5.56 -0.21
N VAL A 35 -3.14 5.74 -0.81
CA VAL A 35 -3.66 4.85 -1.86
C VAL A 35 -3.00 5.11 -3.21
N LEU A 36 -2.59 6.34 -3.49
CA LEU A 36 -1.94 6.71 -4.76
C LEU A 36 -0.62 5.98 -4.98
N LEU A 37 0.09 5.64 -3.89
CA LEU A 37 1.42 5.01 -3.95
C LEU A 37 1.46 3.60 -3.36
N ARG A 38 0.38 3.16 -2.68
CA ARG A 38 0.31 1.79 -2.17
C ARG A 38 0.02 0.84 -3.33
N VAL A 39 1.07 0.15 -3.76
CA VAL A 39 0.97 -1.03 -4.63
C VAL A 39 0.10 -2.08 -3.93
N ARG A 40 -1.07 -2.36 -4.48
CA ARG A 40 -1.89 -3.50 -4.06
C ARG A 40 -1.27 -4.75 -4.68
N ARG A 41 -0.68 -5.60 -3.85
CA ARG A 41 -0.38 -6.98 -4.22
C ARG A 41 -1.59 -7.83 -3.89
N GLU A 42 -1.88 -8.79 -4.76
CA GLU A 42 -2.90 -9.82 -4.55
C GLU A 42 -2.68 -10.48 -3.19
N GLU A 43 -3.77 -10.71 -2.45
CA GLU A 43 -3.74 -11.46 -1.20
C GLU A 43 -3.27 -12.89 -1.51
N GLY A 44 -2.21 -13.37 -0.82
CA GLY A 44 -1.58 -14.66 -1.12
C GLY A 44 -0.45 -14.64 -2.15
N HIS A 45 0.05 -13.46 -2.56
CA HIS A 45 1.26 -13.38 -3.38
C HIS A 45 2.52 -13.75 -2.57
N GLU A 46 2.85 -15.04 -2.57
CA GLU A 46 4.05 -15.58 -1.94
C GLU A 46 5.26 -15.53 -2.87
N VAL A 47 6.41 -15.13 -2.34
CA VAL A 47 7.67 -15.22 -3.09
C VAL A 47 8.05 -16.69 -3.21
N SER A 48 8.26 -17.17 -4.45
CA SER A 48 8.69 -18.54 -4.69
C SER A 48 10.03 -18.84 -4.00
N ALA A 49 10.04 -19.85 -3.12
CA ALA A 49 11.24 -20.28 -2.40
C ALA A 49 12.38 -20.71 -3.34
N TRP A 50 12.06 -21.14 -4.56
CA TRP A 50 13.06 -21.51 -5.58
C TRP A 50 13.99 -20.36 -5.95
N TRP A 51 13.59 -19.10 -5.78
CA TRP A 51 14.50 -17.96 -5.96
C TRP A 51 15.62 -17.94 -4.93
N MET A 52 15.33 -18.24 -3.66
CA MET A 52 16.36 -18.32 -2.61
C MET A 52 17.28 -19.52 -2.82
N VAL A 53 16.72 -20.67 -3.20
CA VAL A 53 17.49 -21.88 -3.53
C VAL A 53 18.41 -21.62 -4.73
N GLY A 54 17.88 -21.03 -5.80
CA GLY A 54 18.67 -20.70 -7.00
C GLY A 54 19.77 -19.69 -6.70
N ALA A 55 19.50 -18.66 -5.90
CA ALA A 55 20.51 -17.69 -5.48
C ALA A 55 21.64 -18.34 -4.68
N PHE A 56 21.30 -19.21 -3.72
CA PHE A 56 22.30 -19.96 -2.95
C PHE A 56 23.17 -20.82 -3.85
N VAL A 57 22.56 -21.68 -4.67
CA VAL A 57 23.30 -22.57 -5.58
C VAL A 57 24.15 -21.78 -6.57
N GLY A 58 23.62 -20.71 -7.16
CA GLY A 58 24.34 -19.87 -8.12
C GLY A 58 25.57 -19.21 -7.51
N VAL A 59 25.46 -18.62 -6.32
CA VAL A 59 26.59 -17.99 -5.62
C VAL A 59 27.63 -19.03 -5.22
N SER A 60 27.21 -20.17 -4.67
CA SER A 60 28.14 -21.25 -4.30
C SER A 60 28.93 -21.77 -5.50
N LEU A 61 28.26 -22.02 -6.64
CA LEU A 61 28.94 -22.44 -7.86
C LEU A 61 29.87 -21.37 -8.40
N ALA A 62 29.49 -20.09 -8.33
CA ALA A 62 30.35 -18.99 -8.74
C ALA A 62 31.64 -18.94 -7.91
N VAL A 63 31.54 -19.08 -6.58
CA VAL A 63 32.71 -19.12 -5.68
C VAL A 63 33.60 -20.32 -6.00
N ILE A 64 33.00 -21.51 -6.14
CA ILE A 64 33.75 -22.74 -6.48
C ILE A 64 34.48 -22.56 -7.82
N ALA A 65 33.78 -22.03 -8.84
CA ALA A 65 34.37 -21.79 -10.15
C ALA A 65 35.55 -20.82 -10.03
N LEU A 66 35.38 -19.68 -9.35
CA LEU A 66 36.44 -18.69 -9.15
C LEU A 66 37.67 -19.30 -8.45
N LEU A 67 37.47 -20.07 -7.38
CA LEU A 67 38.55 -20.71 -6.64
C LEU A 67 39.21 -21.86 -7.42
N SER A 68 38.49 -22.51 -8.34
CA SER A 68 39.03 -23.58 -9.19
C SER A 68 40.07 -23.07 -10.20
N PHE A 69 40.12 -21.75 -10.45
CA PHE A 69 41.15 -21.13 -11.27
C PHE A 69 42.38 -20.67 -10.46
N VAL A 70 42.41 -20.91 -9.14
CA VAL A 70 43.57 -20.61 -8.27
C VAL A 70 44.48 -21.85 -8.19
N PRO A 71 45.70 -21.81 -8.75
CA PRO A 71 46.63 -22.94 -8.67
C PRO A 71 47.08 -23.18 -7.23
N GLY A 72 46.98 -24.43 -6.75
CA GLY A 72 47.43 -24.84 -5.40
C GLY A 72 46.37 -24.76 -4.28
N GLY A 73 45.09 -24.63 -4.62
CA GLY A 73 43.98 -24.52 -3.66
C GLY A 73 43.37 -25.85 -3.16
N ALA A 74 43.95 -27.00 -3.49
CA ALA A 74 43.56 -28.33 -3.03
C ALA A 74 44.71 -29.00 -2.30
#